data_AF-A0A2P8DEY7-F1
#
_entry.id   AF-A0A2P8DEY7-F1
#
_cell.length_a   1.000
_cell.length_b   1.000
_cell.length_c   1.000
_cell.angle_alpha   90.00
_cell.angle_beta   90.00
_cell.angle_gamma   90.00
#
_symmetry.space_group_name_H-M   'P 1'
#
loop_
_entity.id
_entity.type
_entity.pdbx_description
1 polymer ?
#
loop_
_entity_poly.entity_id
_entity_poly.type
_entity_poly.pdbx_seq_one_letter_code
_entity_poly.pdbx_strand_id
1 'polypeptide(L)'
;MDDNTTSDNRTDGPDVHPATAAVLRHFDYSHLPPHLAEVSKPFHDLAHRLVALTGPEVTTSLGKLIEAKDWAVRAAVVASRQ
;
A
#
# COMPACT_ATOMS: atom_id res chain seq x y z
N MET A 1 -5.15 -35.04 35.42
CA MET A 1 -6.48 -35.07 34.78
C MET A 1 -6.97 -33.65 34.52
N ASP A 2 -6.06 -32.77 34.09
CA ASP A 2 -6.02 -32.20 32.74
C ASP A 2 -7.38 -32.06 32.05
N ASP A 3 -7.85 -30.82 31.86
CA ASP A 3 -8.18 -30.39 30.50
C ASP A 3 -8.17 -28.85 30.35
N ASN A 4 -6.99 -28.40 29.93
CA ASN A 4 -6.74 -27.47 28.85
C ASN A 4 -7.44 -26.09 28.82
N THR A 5 -6.72 -25.12 29.38
CA THR A 5 -6.60 -23.73 28.92
C THR A 5 -6.32 -23.66 27.40
N THR A 6 -7.35 -23.73 26.55
CA THR A 6 -7.22 -23.26 25.16
C THR A 6 -7.58 -21.79 25.11
N SER A 7 -6.55 -20.99 25.33
CA SER A 7 -6.49 -19.58 24.96
C SER A 7 -6.53 -19.47 23.43
N ASP A 8 -7.71 -19.47 22.82
CA ASP A 8 -7.84 -19.15 21.39
C ASP A 8 -7.82 -17.63 21.21
N ASN A 9 -6.60 -17.08 21.27
CA ASN A 9 -6.28 -15.70 20.96
C ASN A 9 -6.45 -15.46 19.45
N ARG A 10 -7.71 -15.33 18.98
CA ARG A 10 -7.98 -14.78 17.65
C ARG A 10 -7.62 -13.31 17.66
N THR A 11 -6.38 -13.06 17.26
CA THR A 11 -5.90 -11.72 16.93
C THR A 11 -6.48 -11.37 15.57
N ASP A 12 -7.77 -11.03 15.55
CA ASP A 12 -8.52 -10.56 14.37
C ASP A 12 -8.07 -9.11 14.09
N GLY A 13 -6.82 -8.95 13.66
CA GLY A 13 -6.42 -7.77 12.91
C GLY A 13 -7.15 -7.82 11.57
N PRO A 14 -7.53 -6.68 10.96
CA PRO A 14 -8.26 -6.69 9.70
C PRO A 14 -7.51 -7.59 8.72
N ASP A 15 -8.19 -8.63 8.22
CA ASP A 15 -7.65 -9.64 7.31
C ASP A 15 -7.29 -8.97 5.97
N VAL A 16 -6.20 -8.20 5.99
CA VAL A 16 -5.61 -7.63 4.77
C VAL A 16 -5.01 -8.81 4.04
N HIS A 17 -5.68 -9.21 2.96
CA HIS A 17 -5.24 -10.33 2.14
C HIS A 17 -3.74 -10.18 1.82
N PRO A 18 -2.90 -11.23 2.03
CA PRO A 18 -1.45 -11.11 2.02
C PRO A 18 -0.89 -10.56 0.69
N ALA A 19 -1.60 -10.82 -0.42
CA ALA A 19 -1.28 -10.23 -1.72
C ALA A 19 -1.37 -8.69 -1.70
N THR A 20 -2.38 -8.13 -1.03
CA THR A 20 -2.61 -6.69 -0.92
C THR A 20 -1.57 -6.02 -0.01
N ALA A 21 -1.21 -6.67 1.11
CA ALA A 21 -0.17 -6.21 2.00
C ALA A 21 1.21 -6.13 1.30
N ALA A 22 1.53 -7.12 0.46
CA ALA A 22 2.76 -7.11 -0.34
C ALA A 22 2.79 -5.96 -1.36
N VAL A 23 1.64 -5.53 -1.86
CA VAL A 23 1.54 -4.43 -2.83
C VAL A 23 1.70 -3.06 -2.14
N LEU A 24 1.20 -2.90 -0.91
CA LEU A 24 1.30 -1.66 -0.15
C LEU A 24 2.74 -1.18 0.07
N ARG A 25 3.71 -2.09 0.21
CA ARG A 25 5.14 -1.72 0.38
C ARG A 25 5.67 -0.87 -0.78
N HIS A 26 5.12 -1.03 -1.98
CA HIS A 26 5.52 -0.27 -3.15
C HIS A 26 5.04 1.18 -3.09
N PHE A 27 4.12 1.51 -2.18
CA PHE A 27 3.65 2.87 -1.93
C PHE A 27 4.40 3.58 -0.80
N ASP A 28 5.39 2.94 -0.16
CA ASP A 28 6.29 3.69 0.72
C ASP A 28 7.00 4.80 -0.07
N TYR A 29 7.05 5.98 0.53
CA TYR A 29 7.68 7.17 -0.04
C TYR A 29 8.67 7.82 0.92
N SER A 30 8.86 7.25 2.12
CA SER A 30 9.74 7.81 3.15
C SER A 30 11.21 7.84 2.74
N HIS A 31 11.61 6.96 1.82
CA HIS A 31 12.95 6.90 1.25
C HIS A 31 13.19 7.92 0.12
N LEU A 32 12.16 8.61 -0.36
CA LEU A 32 12.28 9.55 -1.48
C LEU A 32 12.73 10.95 -0.98
N PRO A 33 13.49 11.70 -1.79
CA PRO A 33 13.73 13.12 -1.55
C PRO A 33 12.41 13.90 -1.42
N PRO A 34 12.37 15.01 -0.64
CA PRO A 34 11.12 15.70 -0.31
C PRO A 34 10.24 16.06 -1.52
N HIS A 35 10.83 16.57 -2.60
CA HIS A 35 10.10 16.94 -3.81
C HIS A 35 9.47 15.76 -4.56
N LEU A 36 10.03 14.54 -4.45
CA LEU A 36 9.44 13.33 -5.02
C LEU A 36 8.45 12.66 -4.04
N ALA A 37 8.73 12.76 -2.74
CA ALA A 37 7.84 12.29 -1.68
C ALA A 37 6.47 12.97 -1.75
N GLU A 38 6.42 14.29 -1.98
CA GLU A 38 5.17 15.04 -2.14
C GLU A 38 4.32 14.53 -3.32
N VAL A 39 4.96 14.10 -4.41
CA VAL A 39 4.26 13.53 -5.58
C VAL A 39 3.76 12.12 -5.29
N SER A 40 4.52 11.32 -4.53
CA SER A 40 4.19 9.93 -4.21
C SER A 40 3.13 9.79 -3.10
N LYS A 41 3.09 10.73 -2.15
CA LYS A 41 2.17 10.76 -1.00
C LYS A 41 0.68 10.54 -1.34
N PRO A 42 0.07 11.24 -2.32
CA PRO A 42 -1.34 11.00 -2.65
C PRO A 42 -1.63 9.57 -3.13
N PHE A 43 -0.66 8.92 -3.78
CA PHE A 43 -0.78 7.52 -4.20
C PHE A 43 -0.74 6.58 -2.99
N HIS A 44 0.10 6.86 -2.01
CA HIS A 44 0.14 6.13 -0.74
C HIS A 44 -1.19 6.20 0.01
N ASP A 45 -1.73 7.42 0.16
CA ASP A 45 -2.98 7.63 0.89
C ASP A 45 -4.17 6.99 0.17
N LEU A 46 -4.17 6.97 -1.17
CA LEU A 46 -5.19 6.29 -1.96
C LEU A 46 -5.06 4.77 -1.86
N ALA A 47 -3.84 4.22 -1.92
CA ALA A 47 -3.61 2.78 -1.75
C ALA A 47 -4.14 2.27 -0.41
N HIS A 48 -3.89 2.99 0.68
CA HIS A 48 -4.40 2.66 2.03
C HIS A 48 -5.93 2.73 2.12
N ARG A 49 -6.58 3.56 1.30
CA ARG A 49 -8.05 3.57 1.20
C ARG A 49 -8.58 2.41 0.39
N LEU A 50 -7.89 2.02 -0.68
CA LEU A 50 -8.31 0.90 -1.53
C LEU A 50 -8.25 -0.45 -0.81
N VAL A 51 -7.29 -0.66 0.09
CA VAL A 51 -7.19 -1.93 0.83
C VAL A 51 -8.30 -2.13 1.86
N ALA A 52 -9.06 -1.09 2.20
CA ALA A 52 -10.26 -1.21 3.02
C ALA A 52 -11.47 -1.73 2.22
N LEU A 53 -11.37 -1.77 0.88
CA LEU A 53 -12.40 -2.32 0.01
C LEU A 53 -12.21 -3.82 -0.18
N THR A 54 -13.25 -4.49 -0.67
CA THR A 54 -13.27 -5.94 -0.94
C THR A 54 -13.49 -6.22 -2.42
N GLY A 55 -12.88 -7.28 -2.93
CA GLY A 55 -13.10 -7.76 -4.30
C GLY A 55 -11.83 -7.80 -5.15
N PRO A 56 -11.86 -8.51 -6.29
CA PRO A 56 -10.73 -8.62 -7.21
C PRO A 56 -10.31 -7.26 -7.80
N GLU A 57 -11.25 -6.32 -7.92
CA GLU A 57 -11.03 -4.97 -8.43
C GLU A 57 -9.98 -4.22 -7.61
N VAL A 58 -9.87 -4.48 -6.30
CA VAL A 58 -8.85 -3.86 -5.44
C VAL A 58 -7.45 -4.17 -5.93
N THR A 59 -7.19 -5.43 -6.29
CA THR A 59 -5.88 -5.85 -6.79
C THR A 59 -5.57 -5.16 -8.13
N THR A 60 -6.56 -5.08 -9.02
CA THR A 60 -6.43 -4.36 -10.31
C THR A 60 -6.18 -2.88 -10.10
N SER A 61 -6.95 -2.22 -9.23
CA SER A 61 -6.81 -0.81 -8.90
C SER A 61 -5.45 -0.51 -8.30
N LEU A 62 -4.96 -1.32 -7.36
CA LEU A 62 -3.63 -1.14 -6.77
C LEU A 62 -2.51 -1.31 -7.80
N GLY A 63 -2.60 -2.31 -8.69
CA GLY A 63 -1.63 -2.49 -9.77
C GLY A 63 -1.56 -1.27 -10.70
N LYS A 64 -2.71 -0.76 -11.11
CA LYS A 64 -2.80 0.47 -11.93
C LYS A 64 -2.30 1.70 -11.19
N LEU A 65 -2.55 1.78 -9.89
CA LEU A 65 -2.10 2.90 -9.07
C LEU A 65 -0.57 2.92 -8.91
N ILE A 66 0.09 1.76 -8.82
CA ILE A 66 1.56 1.67 -8.82
C ILE A 66 2.13 2.20 -10.14
N GLU A 67 1.61 1.75 -11.28
CA GLU A 67 2.04 2.20 -12.60
C GLU A 67 1.92 3.73 -12.73
N ALA A 68 0.79 4.30 -12.29
CA ALA A 68 0.55 5.73 -12.31
C ALA A 68 1.52 6.52 -11.41
N LYS A 69 1.79 6.02 -10.20
CA LYS A 69 2.76 6.62 -9.26
C LYS A 69 4.15 6.65 -9.88
N ASP A 70 4.60 5.56 -10.48
CA ASP A 70 5.93 5.47 -11.07
C ASP A 70 6.11 6.46 -12.23
N TRP A 71 5.08 6.65 -13.07
CA TRP A 71 5.10 7.68 -14.12
C TRP A 71 5.11 9.10 -13.54
N ALA A 72 4.33 9.38 -12.49
CA ALA A 72 4.31 10.67 -11.83
C ALA A 72 5.67 11.03 -11.20
N VAL A 73 6.31 10.06 -10.52
CA VAL A 73 7.66 10.24 -9.95
C VAL A 73 8.69 10.47 -11.05
N ARG A 74 8.63 9.73 -12.16
CA ARG A 74 9.52 9.96 -13.33
C ARG A 74 9.34 11.36 -13.91
N ALA A 75 8.10 11.83 -14.05
CA ALA A 75 7.83 13.19 -14.53
C ALA A 75 8.40 14.24 -13.57
N ALA A 76 8.27 14.05 -12.26
CA ALA A 76 8.83 14.94 -11.24
C ALA A 76 10.38 14.99 -11.29
N VAL A 77 11.03 13.85 -11.52
CA VAL A 77 12.50 13.80 -11.72
C VAL A 77 12.94 14.56 -12.97
N VAL A 78 12.15 14.52 -14.05
CA VAL A 78 12.44 15.30 -15.26
C VAL A 78 12.25 16.80 -14.99
N ALA A 79 11.16 17.17 -14.31
CA ALA A 79 10.87 18.56 -13.97
C ALA A 79 11.93 19.18 -13.04
N SER A 80 12.52 18.41 -12.11
CA SER A 80 13.57 18.91 -11.21
C SER A 80 14.93 19.16 -11.87
N ARG A 81 15.10 18.78 -13.14
CA ARG A 81 16.34 18.95 -13.91
C ARG A 81 16.30 20.14 -14.87
N GLN A 82 15.14 20.77 -15.02
CA GLN A 82 14.91 21.96 -15.85
C GLN A 82 15.11 23.23 -15.03
#